data_AF-A0A6I5ZST0-F1
#
_entry.id   AF-A0A6I5ZST0-F1
#
_cell.length_a   1.000
_cell.length_b   1.000
_cell.length_c   1.000
_cell.angle_alpha   90.00
_cell.angle_beta   90.00
_cell.angle_gamma   90.00
#
_symmetry.space_group_name_H-M   'P 1'
#
loop_
_entity.id
_entity.type
_entity.pdbx_description
1 polymer ?
#
loop_
_entity_poly.entity_id
_entity_poly.type
_entity_poly.pdbx_seq_one_letter_code
_entity_poly.pdbx_strand_id
1 'polypeptide(L)'
;MSKVALISCTSRKKAYKCQARELYWESPRFRLAYAFAKLVADKIFILSAKYGLVPEDRVIEPYNETLKEKSAQERRAWGYKAVNELCKVTDVEHDEFIVLAGEVYHENLLPHLSHFWLPLKGRSQGEWIPELERLVKLEKETDKVLVLHMLFNGLPRLDWTMIDQLPYQNGIYIMFEKGESYHSMDRIVRVGTHQGQDRLKKRLRDHFVKEDADGSIFRKNIGRAFLNMTSDPYLQVWEIDMHKSGEKRDYGHLIDERLEAGLEAKISQYLRSSITFVCFPVDEEEERLRLEEGIIATLNRHPSFGPSNNWLGLNSPVPEIAGSGLWNKQGLDGQPLSDNEVERIKWLARFGNDSYRNNAVHRARVQRAVNLVITTGKPYDSERKTADDVRNYIDKLLREAKRRGEDYIDLVSGDIHKQLGMKNRMPQVCRIMYEKMQAGDKVIHTTPSGKSSTIKIRYYLK
;
A
#
# COMPACT_ATOMS: atom_id res chain seq x y z
N MET A 1 0.22 -9.16 19.66
CA MET A 1 -0.14 -8.95 18.26
C MET A 1 -0.40 -10.31 17.65
N SER A 2 -1.63 -10.56 17.21
CA SER A 2 -2.04 -11.79 16.54
C SER A 2 -2.31 -11.51 15.07
N LYS A 3 -2.08 -12.50 14.21
CA LYS A 3 -2.53 -12.48 12.82
C LYS A 3 -3.94 -13.05 12.72
N VAL A 4 -4.85 -12.28 12.14
CA VAL A 4 -6.27 -12.60 12.07
C VAL A 4 -6.71 -12.66 10.62
N ALA A 5 -7.14 -13.84 10.15
CA ALA A 5 -7.72 -13.98 8.82
C ALA A 5 -9.24 -13.76 8.84
N LEU A 6 -9.73 -12.90 7.94
CA LEU A 6 -11.15 -12.66 7.71
C LEU A 6 -11.54 -13.20 6.31
N ILE A 7 -12.31 -14.28 6.26
CA ILE A 7 -12.64 -14.98 5.02
C ILE A 7 -14.10 -14.70 4.64
N SER A 8 -14.37 -14.27 3.41
CA SER A 8 -15.77 -14.14 2.95
C SER A 8 -16.49 -15.48 2.84
N CYS A 9 -17.75 -15.52 3.27
CA CYS A 9 -18.63 -16.65 3.03
C CYS A 9 -18.95 -16.85 1.54
N THR A 10 -19.47 -18.03 1.18
CA THR A 10 -19.80 -18.38 -0.22
C THR A 10 -21.25 -18.82 -0.39
N SER A 11 -21.76 -18.71 -1.62
CA SER A 11 -23.13 -19.15 -1.95
C SER A 11 -23.27 -20.67 -1.83
N ARG A 12 -22.30 -21.44 -2.34
CA ARG A 12 -22.19 -22.89 -2.16
C ARG A 12 -22.03 -23.21 -0.68
N LYS A 13 -22.96 -24.00 -0.16
CA LYS A 13 -23.07 -24.40 1.25
C LYS A 13 -23.65 -25.79 1.34
N LYS A 14 -23.19 -26.58 2.31
CA LYS A 14 -23.86 -27.82 2.71
C LYS A 14 -25.32 -27.56 3.10
N ALA A 15 -26.18 -28.54 2.87
CA ALA A 15 -27.62 -28.43 3.15
C ALA A 15 -28.02 -28.67 4.61
N TYR A 16 -27.06 -28.88 5.51
CA TYR A 16 -27.29 -29.22 6.91
C TYR A 16 -26.45 -28.34 7.85
N LYS A 17 -26.93 -28.22 9.09
CA LYS A 17 -26.24 -27.53 10.18
C LYS A 17 -24.88 -28.18 10.47
N CYS A 18 -23.81 -27.40 10.40
CA CYS A 18 -22.45 -27.86 10.68
C CYS A 18 -21.55 -26.69 11.09
N GLN A 19 -20.28 -26.94 11.38
CA GLN A 19 -19.31 -25.89 11.69
C GLN A 19 -19.15 -24.94 10.48
N ALA A 20 -18.93 -23.66 10.74
CA ALA A 20 -18.85 -22.66 9.68
C ALA A 20 -17.78 -22.97 8.63
N ARG A 21 -16.62 -23.50 9.03
CA ARG A 21 -15.57 -23.97 8.09
C ARG A 21 -16.04 -25.12 7.18
N GLU A 22 -16.91 -25.99 7.67
CA GLU A 22 -17.45 -27.10 6.90
C GLU A 22 -18.60 -26.69 6.00
N LEU A 23 -19.41 -25.73 6.46
CA LEU A 23 -20.58 -25.26 5.74
C LEU A 23 -20.19 -24.80 4.33
N TYR A 24 -19.13 -24.02 4.19
CA TYR A 24 -18.68 -23.44 2.92
C TYR A 24 -17.69 -24.33 2.13
N TRP A 25 -17.40 -25.54 2.61
CA TRP A 25 -16.32 -26.39 2.07
C TRP A 25 -16.52 -26.81 0.61
N GLU A 26 -17.76 -26.85 0.13
CA GLU A 26 -18.08 -27.13 -1.28
C GLU A 26 -17.60 -26.05 -2.25
N SER A 27 -17.21 -24.87 -1.75
CA SER A 27 -16.60 -23.83 -2.56
C SER A 27 -15.08 -24.04 -2.66
N PRO A 28 -14.52 -24.27 -3.87
CA PRO A 28 -13.06 -24.36 -4.06
C PRO A 28 -12.33 -23.10 -3.58
N ARG A 29 -12.92 -21.93 -3.85
CA ARG A 29 -12.41 -20.63 -3.40
C ARG A 29 -12.34 -20.53 -1.87
N PHE A 30 -13.37 -20.99 -1.17
CA PHE A 30 -13.35 -21.00 0.30
C PHE A 30 -12.28 -21.94 0.83
N ARG A 31 -12.18 -23.16 0.28
CA ARG A 31 -11.15 -24.13 0.68
C ARG A 31 -9.74 -23.57 0.55
N LEU A 32 -9.45 -22.92 -0.57
CA LEU A 32 -8.14 -22.30 -0.81
C LEU A 32 -7.89 -21.09 0.11
N ALA A 33 -8.88 -20.21 0.30
CA ALA A 33 -8.76 -19.09 1.23
C ALA A 33 -8.54 -19.55 2.68
N TYR A 34 -9.24 -20.62 3.09
CA TYR A 34 -9.09 -21.23 4.40
C TYR A 34 -7.73 -21.94 4.55
N ALA A 35 -7.29 -22.68 3.53
CA ALA A 35 -5.97 -23.31 3.52
C ALA A 35 -4.85 -22.27 3.62
N PHE A 36 -4.95 -21.16 2.88
CA PHE A 36 -4.03 -20.04 3.00
C PHE A 36 -4.07 -19.45 4.40
N ALA A 37 -5.25 -19.11 4.92
CA ALA A 37 -5.42 -18.55 6.26
C ALA A 37 -4.80 -19.43 7.36
N LYS A 38 -4.91 -20.76 7.24
CA LYS A 38 -4.28 -21.70 8.18
C LYS A 38 -2.76 -21.70 8.18
N LEU A 39 -2.13 -21.22 7.10
CA LEU A 39 -0.67 -21.10 7.01
C LEU A 39 -0.17 -19.78 7.63
N VAL A 40 -0.99 -18.73 7.63
CA VAL A 40 -0.52 -17.36 7.92
C VAL A 40 -1.17 -16.67 9.11
N ALA A 41 -2.23 -17.24 9.69
CA ALA A 41 -3.01 -16.59 10.75
C ALA A 41 -3.16 -17.46 12.00
N ASP A 42 -3.11 -16.82 13.16
CA ASP A 42 -3.35 -17.44 14.47
C ASP A 42 -4.85 -17.65 14.72
N LYS A 43 -5.68 -16.74 14.19
CA LYS A 43 -7.14 -16.75 14.34
C LYS A 43 -7.83 -16.64 12.98
N ILE A 44 -8.92 -17.38 12.79
CA ILE A 44 -9.70 -17.37 11.56
C ILE A 44 -11.16 -17.09 11.86
N PHE A 45 -11.71 -16.08 11.19
CA PHE A 45 -13.13 -15.77 11.22
C PHE A 45 -13.72 -15.71 9.82
N ILE A 46 -15.00 -16.07 9.71
CA ILE A 46 -15.77 -16.04 8.48
C ILE A 46 -16.72 -14.85 8.53
N LEU A 47 -16.66 -14.00 7.50
CA LEU A 47 -17.59 -12.90 7.27
C LEU A 47 -18.85 -13.43 6.59
N SER A 48 -19.89 -13.63 7.39
CA SER A 48 -21.21 -14.11 6.98
C SER A 48 -22.19 -12.97 6.75
N ALA A 49 -22.86 -12.95 5.59
CA ALA A 49 -23.90 -11.96 5.29
C ALA A 49 -25.06 -11.95 6.32
N LYS A 50 -25.40 -13.12 6.88
CA LYS A 50 -26.48 -13.28 7.88
C LYS A 50 -25.96 -13.09 9.30
N TYR A 51 -24.88 -13.80 9.64
CA TYR A 51 -24.42 -13.90 11.04
C TYR A 51 -23.42 -12.82 11.45
N GLY A 52 -22.83 -12.08 10.49
CA GLY A 52 -21.77 -11.11 10.77
C GLY A 52 -20.41 -11.81 10.86
N LEU A 53 -19.74 -11.69 12.00
CA LEU A 53 -18.48 -12.39 12.27
C LEU A 53 -18.76 -13.76 12.89
N VAL A 54 -18.15 -14.81 12.33
CA VAL A 54 -18.39 -16.20 12.74
C VAL A 54 -17.04 -16.90 12.97
N PRO A 55 -16.77 -17.43 14.18
CA PRO A 55 -15.62 -18.31 14.41
C PRO A 55 -15.69 -19.56 13.51
N GLU A 56 -14.55 -20.06 13.07
CA GLU A 56 -14.48 -21.19 12.12
C GLU A 56 -15.17 -22.48 12.59
N ASP A 57 -15.23 -22.69 13.90
CA ASP A 57 -15.78 -23.86 14.60
C ASP A 57 -17.25 -23.67 15.03
N ARG A 58 -17.80 -22.45 14.92
CA ARG A 58 -19.19 -22.18 15.30
C ARG A 58 -20.15 -22.94 14.40
N VAL A 59 -21.05 -23.68 15.01
CA VAL A 59 -22.12 -24.41 14.31
C VAL A 59 -23.21 -23.43 13.85
N ILE A 60 -23.51 -23.43 12.54
CA ILE A 60 -24.49 -22.55 11.91
C ILE A 60 -25.39 -23.31 10.92
N GLU A 61 -26.61 -22.80 10.72
CA GLU A 61 -27.58 -23.32 9.74
C GLU A 61 -27.26 -22.78 8.33
N PRO A 62 -27.58 -23.54 7.25
CA PRO A 62 -27.52 -23.01 5.90
C PRO A 62 -28.49 -21.82 5.73
N TYR A 63 -28.12 -20.89 4.86
CA TYR A 63 -28.91 -19.68 4.61
C TYR A 63 -28.66 -19.14 3.19
N ASN A 64 -29.62 -18.35 2.71
CA ASN A 64 -29.55 -17.65 1.43
C ASN A 64 -29.66 -16.14 1.64
N GLU A 65 -28.55 -15.52 2.07
CA GLU A 65 -28.43 -14.06 2.18
C GLU A 65 -27.11 -13.61 1.57
N THR A 66 -27.11 -12.44 0.97
CA THR A 66 -25.94 -11.79 0.40
C THR A 66 -25.90 -10.31 0.78
N LEU A 67 -24.70 -9.78 1.02
CA LEU A 67 -24.53 -8.34 1.23
C LEU A 67 -24.70 -7.52 -0.06
N LYS A 68 -24.58 -8.15 -1.24
CA LYS A 68 -24.70 -7.46 -2.53
C LYS A 68 -26.10 -6.88 -2.77
N GLU A 69 -27.12 -7.54 -2.24
CA GLU A 69 -28.53 -7.12 -2.37
C GLU A 69 -28.94 -6.11 -1.31
N LYS A 70 -28.14 -5.95 -0.24
CA LYS A 70 -28.41 -5.00 0.84
C LYS A 70 -28.07 -3.58 0.40
N SER A 71 -28.88 -2.61 0.81
CA SER A 71 -28.62 -1.17 0.63
C SER A 71 -27.35 -0.74 1.36
N ALA A 72 -26.79 0.42 1.00
CA ALA A 72 -25.61 0.97 1.66
C ALA A 72 -25.83 1.19 3.18
N GLN A 73 -27.06 1.48 3.62
CA GLN A 73 -27.38 1.63 5.04
C GLN A 73 -27.35 0.29 5.76
N GLU A 74 -27.91 -0.76 5.15
CA GLU A 74 -27.90 -2.11 5.72
C GLU A 74 -26.49 -2.70 5.76
N ARG A 75 -25.67 -2.47 4.73
CA ARG A 75 -24.26 -2.89 4.74
C ARG A 75 -23.45 -2.18 5.82
N ARG A 76 -23.72 -0.89 6.07
CA ARG A 76 -23.13 -0.17 7.21
C ARG A 76 -23.54 -0.79 8.54
N ALA A 77 -24.83 -1.04 8.75
CA ALA A 77 -25.33 -1.67 9.97
C ALA A 77 -24.71 -3.06 10.19
N TRP A 78 -24.59 -3.86 9.12
CA TRP A 78 -23.89 -5.14 9.15
C TRP A 78 -22.40 -4.96 9.53
N GLY A 79 -21.72 -3.99 8.93
CA GLY A 79 -20.31 -3.69 9.21
C GLY A 79 -20.09 -3.32 10.67
N TYR A 80 -20.92 -2.43 11.23
CA TYR A 80 -20.86 -2.08 12.66
C TYR A 80 -21.04 -3.29 13.57
N LYS A 81 -22.00 -4.18 13.25
CA LYS A 81 -22.20 -5.42 14.01
C LYS A 81 -20.96 -6.32 13.94
N ALA A 82 -20.38 -6.50 12.75
CA ALA A 82 -19.20 -7.32 12.56
C ALA A 82 -17.97 -6.74 13.29
N VAL A 83 -17.75 -5.43 13.24
CA VAL A 83 -16.68 -4.75 14.00
C VAL A 83 -16.89 -4.91 15.50
N ASN A 84 -18.11 -4.73 16.01
CA ASN A 84 -18.40 -4.91 17.43
C ASN A 84 -18.10 -6.33 17.92
N GLU A 85 -18.37 -7.36 17.12
CA GLU A 85 -17.97 -8.73 17.46
C GLU A 85 -16.46 -8.93 17.34
N LEU A 86 -15.82 -8.31 16.34
CA LEU A 86 -14.38 -8.39 16.14
C LEU A 86 -13.60 -7.79 17.33
N CYS A 87 -13.99 -6.60 17.80
CA CYS A 87 -13.38 -5.94 18.95
C CYS A 87 -13.48 -6.75 20.26
N LYS A 88 -14.37 -7.74 20.36
CA LYS A 88 -14.47 -8.62 21.53
C LYS A 88 -13.41 -9.72 21.54
N VAL A 89 -12.84 -10.05 20.38
CA VAL A 89 -11.99 -11.23 20.18
C VAL A 89 -10.61 -10.92 19.60
N THR A 90 -10.39 -9.67 19.17
CA THR A 90 -9.13 -9.15 18.62
C THR A 90 -8.85 -7.75 19.11
N ASP A 91 -7.58 -7.37 19.12
CA ASP A 91 -7.15 -5.98 19.29
C ASP A 91 -7.09 -5.31 17.91
N VAL A 92 -8.15 -4.59 17.51
CA VAL A 92 -8.21 -3.97 16.16
C VAL A 92 -7.17 -2.88 15.92
N GLU A 93 -6.53 -2.38 17.00
CA GLU A 93 -5.48 -1.38 16.92
C GLU A 93 -4.11 -1.98 16.68
N HIS A 94 -3.84 -3.16 17.27
CA HIS A 94 -2.51 -3.78 17.23
C HIS A 94 -2.44 -5.10 16.46
N ASP A 95 -3.54 -5.83 16.28
CA ASP A 95 -3.55 -7.08 15.51
C ASP A 95 -3.47 -6.83 14.00
N GLU A 96 -3.00 -7.83 13.27
CA GLU A 96 -2.80 -7.78 11.82
C GLU A 96 -3.91 -8.54 11.10
N PHE A 97 -4.64 -7.86 10.21
CA PHE A 97 -5.80 -8.44 9.55
C PHE A 97 -5.51 -8.85 8.10
N ILE A 98 -5.69 -10.13 7.78
CA ILE A 98 -5.58 -10.68 6.42
C ILE A 98 -6.99 -10.84 5.88
N VAL A 99 -7.42 -9.93 5.01
CA VAL A 99 -8.82 -9.87 4.56
C VAL A 99 -8.98 -10.55 3.20
N LEU A 100 -9.48 -11.78 3.23
CA LEU A 100 -9.76 -12.63 2.07
C LEU A 100 -11.25 -12.53 1.71
N ALA A 101 -11.67 -11.30 1.41
CA ALA A 101 -13.06 -10.96 1.18
C ALA A 101 -13.23 -9.92 0.08
N GLY A 102 -14.44 -9.86 -0.50
CA GLY A 102 -14.76 -8.90 -1.54
C GLY A 102 -15.13 -7.55 -0.93
N GLU A 103 -15.10 -6.49 -1.74
CA GLU A 103 -15.29 -5.10 -1.27
C GLU A 103 -16.52 -4.90 -0.39
N VAL A 104 -17.66 -5.47 -0.78
CA VAL A 104 -18.92 -5.37 -0.03
C VAL A 104 -18.85 -5.93 1.40
N TYR A 105 -17.88 -6.79 1.71
CA TYR A 105 -17.67 -7.35 3.05
C TYR A 105 -16.67 -6.54 3.89
N HIS A 106 -15.74 -5.80 3.27
CA HIS A 106 -14.69 -5.12 4.01
C HIS A 106 -14.79 -3.58 3.96
N GLU A 107 -15.56 -2.99 3.05
CA GLU A 107 -15.73 -1.52 2.91
C GLU A 107 -16.07 -0.82 4.25
N ASN A 108 -16.86 -1.48 5.11
CA ASN A 108 -17.29 -0.96 6.42
C ASN A 108 -16.49 -1.55 7.59
N LEU A 109 -15.49 -2.41 7.34
CA LEU A 109 -14.58 -2.96 8.36
C LEU A 109 -13.27 -2.18 8.38
N LEU A 110 -12.66 -1.97 7.21
CA LEU A 110 -11.32 -1.39 7.06
C LEU A 110 -11.12 -0.03 7.75
N PRO A 111 -12.11 0.89 7.85
CA PRO A 111 -11.93 2.13 8.60
C PRO A 111 -11.64 1.93 10.11
N HIS A 112 -11.86 0.73 10.63
CA HIS A 112 -11.67 0.37 12.04
C HIS A 112 -10.45 -0.53 12.29
N LEU A 113 -9.73 -0.95 11.23
CA LEU A 113 -8.55 -1.82 11.34
C LEU A 113 -7.30 -0.98 11.10
N SER A 114 -6.36 -0.99 12.06
CA SER A 114 -5.10 -0.25 11.92
C SER A 114 -4.14 -0.89 10.92
N HIS A 115 -4.04 -2.22 10.95
CA HIS A 115 -3.07 -3.00 10.16
C HIS A 115 -3.80 -4.06 9.35
N PHE A 116 -3.85 -3.92 8.03
CA PHE A 116 -4.57 -4.89 7.20
C PHE A 116 -3.95 -5.07 5.82
N TRP A 117 -3.91 -6.33 5.40
CA TRP A 117 -3.53 -6.70 4.05
C TRP A 117 -4.74 -7.21 3.28
N LEU A 118 -4.85 -6.79 2.01
CA LEU A 118 -5.91 -7.20 1.07
C LEU A 118 -5.29 -7.99 -0.09
N PRO A 119 -5.03 -9.30 0.07
CA PRO A 119 -4.30 -10.09 -0.94
C PRO A 119 -5.00 -10.16 -2.30
N LEU A 120 -6.33 -10.02 -2.29
CA LEU A 120 -7.18 -10.19 -3.47
C LEU A 120 -7.70 -8.84 -4.02
N LYS A 121 -7.18 -7.72 -3.52
CA LYS A 121 -7.60 -6.37 -3.95
C LYS A 121 -7.35 -6.19 -5.45
N GLY A 122 -8.33 -5.62 -6.16
CA GLY A 122 -8.22 -5.32 -7.59
C GLY A 122 -8.38 -6.54 -8.51
N ARG A 123 -8.49 -7.75 -7.97
CA ARG A 123 -8.69 -8.98 -8.74
C ARG A 123 -10.18 -9.26 -8.95
N SER A 124 -10.53 -9.61 -10.18
CA SER A 124 -11.86 -10.13 -10.51
C SER A 124 -12.08 -11.50 -9.85
N GLN A 125 -13.34 -11.92 -9.68
CA GLN A 125 -13.64 -13.18 -8.98
C GLN A 125 -13.01 -14.43 -9.63
N GLY A 126 -12.80 -14.42 -10.95
CA GLY A 126 -12.16 -15.52 -11.67
C GLY A 126 -10.67 -15.67 -11.35
N GLU A 127 -10.01 -14.59 -10.96
CA GLU A 127 -8.58 -14.56 -10.66
C GLU A 127 -8.25 -14.95 -9.21
N TRP A 128 -9.26 -15.09 -8.35
CA TRP A 128 -9.05 -15.39 -6.93
C TRP A 128 -8.50 -16.79 -6.69
N ILE A 129 -8.98 -17.80 -7.42
CA ILE A 129 -8.49 -19.18 -7.24
C ILE A 129 -7.00 -19.26 -7.62
N PRO A 130 -6.57 -18.82 -8.82
CA PRO A 130 -5.16 -18.81 -9.17
C PRO A 130 -4.29 -18.02 -8.18
N GLU A 131 -4.78 -16.86 -7.71
CA GLU A 131 -4.03 -16.08 -6.73
C GLU A 131 -3.90 -16.78 -5.37
N LEU A 132 -4.97 -17.39 -4.88
CA LEU A 132 -4.91 -18.14 -3.62
C LEU A 132 -3.99 -19.36 -3.74
N GLU A 133 -3.98 -20.05 -4.88
CA GLU A 133 -3.04 -21.13 -5.15
C GLU A 133 -1.59 -20.62 -5.12
N ARG A 134 -1.32 -19.48 -5.77
CA ARG A 134 -0.01 -18.82 -5.75
C ARG A 134 0.42 -18.46 -4.33
N LEU A 135 -0.49 -17.91 -3.51
CA LEU A 135 -0.24 -17.54 -2.12
C LEU A 135 0.03 -18.76 -1.24
N VAL A 136 -0.77 -19.84 -1.37
CA VAL A 136 -0.52 -21.10 -0.66
C VAL A 136 0.82 -21.70 -1.06
N LYS A 137 1.16 -21.66 -2.35
CA LYS A 137 2.45 -22.14 -2.85
C LYS A 137 3.59 -21.33 -2.24
N LEU A 138 3.47 -20.00 -2.20
CA LEU A 138 4.47 -19.09 -1.61
C LEU A 138 4.78 -19.44 -0.14
N GLU A 139 3.76 -19.76 0.65
CA GLU A 139 3.97 -20.08 2.07
C GLU A 139 4.54 -21.47 2.33
N LYS A 140 4.38 -22.38 1.37
CA LYS A 140 4.93 -23.74 1.46
C LYS A 140 6.33 -23.85 0.86
N GLU A 141 6.77 -22.84 0.12
CA GLU A 141 8.08 -22.84 -0.53
C GLU A 141 9.20 -22.62 0.50
N THR A 142 10.26 -23.42 0.35
CA THR A 142 11.43 -23.41 1.25
C THR A 142 12.67 -22.86 0.56
N ASP A 143 12.73 -22.92 -0.77
CA ASP A 143 13.77 -22.26 -1.55
C ASP A 143 13.58 -20.75 -1.48
N LYS A 144 14.52 -20.08 -0.83
CA LYS A 144 14.46 -18.63 -0.57
C LYS A 144 14.49 -17.81 -1.86
N VAL A 145 15.20 -18.26 -2.89
CA VAL A 145 15.22 -17.56 -4.18
C VAL A 145 13.88 -17.69 -4.88
N LEU A 146 13.23 -18.86 -4.84
CA LEU A 146 11.86 -19.02 -5.33
C LEU A 146 10.87 -18.19 -4.51
N VAL A 147 10.97 -18.17 -3.18
CA VAL A 147 10.14 -17.32 -2.31
C VAL A 147 10.25 -15.85 -2.69
N LEU A 148 11.47 -15.33 -2.84
CA LEU A 148 11.71 -13.93 -3.21
C LEU A 148 11.12 -13.59 -4.58
N HIS A 149 11.33 -14.45 -5.59
CA HIS A 149 10.76 -14.23 -6.92
C HIS A 149 9.23 -14.30 -6.89
N MET A 150 8.64 -15.27 -6.21
CA MET A 150 7.19 -15.41 -6.09
C MET A 150 6.57 -14.23 -5.33
N LEU A 151 7.22 -13.74 -4.27
CA LEU A 151 6.77 -12.60 -3.50
C LEU A 151 6.80 -11.33 -4.34
N PHE A 152 7.96 -10.98 -4.89
CA PHE A 152 8.15 -9.69 -5.58
C PHE A 152 7.45 -9.62 -6.93
N ASN A 153 7.33 -10.72 -7.69
CA ASN A 153 6.49 -10.76 -8.88
C ASN A 153 4.99 -10.67 -8.56
N GLY A 154 4.59 -10.91 -7.31
CA GLY A 154 3.21 -10.74 -6.84
C GLY A 154 2.87 -9.32 -6.39
N LEU A 155 3.85 -8.42 -6.29
CA LEU A 155 3.64 -7.03 -5.88
C LEU A 155 3.25 -6.13 -7.07
N PRO A 156 2.57 -4.99 -6.82
CA PRO A 156 2.24 -4.04 -7.88
C PRO A 156 3.50 -3.54 -8.60
N ARG A 157 3.61 -3.84 -9.89
CA ARG A 157 4.73 -3.41 -10.72
C ARG A 157 4.66 -1.90 -10.97
N LEU A 158 5.81 -1.24 -10.85
CA LEU A 158 6.01 0.19 -11.07
C LEU A 158 7.02 0.42 -12.19
N ASP A 159 6.87 1.56 -12.85
CA ASP A 159 7.88 2.14 -13.73
C ASP A 159 8.29 3.53 -13.23
N TRP A 160 9.23 4.16 -13.93
CA TRP A 160 9.80 5.45 -13.57
C TRP A 160 8.77 6.59 -13.49
N THR A 161 7.65 6.50 -14.20
CA THR A 161 6.56 7.50 -14.16
C THR A 161 5.74 7.43 -12.88
N MET A 162 5.83 6.31 -12.15
CA MET A 162 5.06 6.04 -10.94
C MET A 162 5.80 6.34 -9.64
N ILE A 163 7.06 6.83 -9.70
CA ILE A 163 7.90 7.08 -8.51
C ILE A 163 7.19 7.98 -7.49
N ASP A 164 6.50 9.03 -7.94
CA ASP A 164 5.86 9.99 -7.04
C ASP A 164 4.63 9.40 -6.32
N GLN A 165 4.04 8.33 -6.87
CA GLN A 165 2.86 7.66 -6.32
C GLN A 165 3.18 6.74 -5.12
N LEU A 166 4.46 6.50 -4.84
CA LEU A 166 4.88 5.70 -3.67
C LEU A 166 4.38 6.35 -2.36
N PRO A 167 3.69 5.60 -1.49
CA PRO A 167 3.09 6.17 -0.28
C PRO A 167 4.08 6.35 0.90
N TYR A 168 5.34 5.96 0.72
CA TYR A 168 6.40 6.02 1.73
C TYR A 168 7.69 6.59 1.14
N GLN A 169 8.61 6.99 2.03
CA GLN A 169 9.88 7.63 1.66
C GLN A 169 11.11 6.75 1.96
N ASN A 170 10.92 5.65 2.70
CA ASN A 170 11.95 4.68 3.06
C ASN A 170 11.60 3.29 2.56
N GLY A 171 12.58 2.49 2.15
CA GLY A 171 12.32 1.15 1.64
C GLY A 171 13.38 0.61 0.68
N ILE A 172 13.10 -0.60 0.20
CA ILE A 172 13.94 -1.35 -0.74
C ILE A 172 13.21 -1.43 -2.07
N TYR A 173 13.95 -1.27 -3.16
CA TYR A 173 13.47 -1.49 -4.52
C TYR A 173 14.08 -2.76 -5.12
N ILE A 174 13.27 -3.51 -5.85
CA ILE A 174 13.65 -4.73 -6.56
C ILE A 174 13.37 -4.49 -8.03
N MET A 175 14.38 -4.58 -8.88
CA MET A 175 14.27 -4.30 -10.32
C MET A 175 14.27 -5.59 -11.14
N PHE A 176 13.53 -5.53 -12.24
CA PHE A 176 13.30 -6.59 -13.20
C PHE A 176 13.59 -6.06 -14.60
N GLU A 177 14.15 -6.91 -15.45
CA GLU A 177 14.51 -6.54 -16.82
C GLU A 177 13.68 -7.33 -17.83
N LYS A 178 13.13 -6.62 -18.81
CA LYS A 178 12.37 -7.21 -19.90
C LYS A 178 13.24 -8.21 -20.66
N GLY A 179 12.77 -9.45 -20.75
CA GLY A 179 13.47 -10.55 -21.43
C GLY A 179 14.30 -11.42 -20.50
N GLU A 180 14.52 -11.00 -19.24
CA GLU A 180 15.16 -11.83 -18.23
C GLU A 180 14.11 -12.60 -17.42
N SER A 181 14.23 -13.93 -17.38
CA SER A 181 13.30 -14.79 -16.65
C SER A 181 14.02 -15.69 -15.65
N TYR A 182 13.31 -16.00 -14.56
CA TYR A 182 13.68 -17.03 -13.61
C TYR A 182 12.50 -17.99 -13.47
N HIS A 183 12.66 -19.19 -14.04
CA HIS A 183 11.54 -20.07 -14.36
C HIS A 183 10.45 -19.35 -15.17
N SER A 184 9.22 -19.29 -14.68
CA SER A 184 8.09 -18.63 -15.34
C SER A 184 7.81 -17.21 -14.82
N MET A 185 8.78 -16.58 -14.14
CA MET A 185 8.65 -15.26 -13.53
C MET A 185 9.71 -14.31 -14.09
N ASP A 186 9.49 -13.00 -13.96
CA ASP A 186 10.53 -12.02 -14.29
C ASP A 186 11.69 -12.18 -13.30
N ARG A 187 12.92 -12.17 -13.82
CA ARG A 187 14.12 -12.30 -13.00
C ARG A 187 14.44 -11.00 -12.29
N ILE A 188 14.83 -11.10 -11.03
CA ILE A 188 15.40 -9.97 -10.28
C ILE A 188 16.79 -9.67 -10.86
N VAL A 189 17.02 -8.45 -11.34
CA VAL A 189 18.32 -8.03 -11.91
C VAL A 189 19.07 -7.05 -11.03
N ARG A 190 18.39 -6.43 -10.08
CA ARG A 190 18.99 -5.50 -9.11
C ARG A 190 18.15 -5.41 -7.86
N VAL A 191 18.81 -5.39 -6.72
CA VAL A 191 18.23 -5.05 -5.42
C VAL A 191 18.87 -3.75 -4.99
N GLY A 192 18.11 -2.81 -4.43
CA GLY A 192 18.76 -1.62 -3.92
C GLY A 192 17.98 -0.85 -2.88
N THR A 193 18.71 -0.02 -2.15
CA THR A 193 18.13 0.95 -1.23
C THR A 193 18.85 2.32 -1.29
N HIS A 194 18.70 3.11 -0.22
CA HIS A 194 19.27 4.44 -0.03
C HIS A 194 19.80 4.59 1.41
N GLN A 195 20.81 5.44 1.57
CA GLN A 195 21.39 5.81 2.87
C GLN A 195 20.74 7.08 3.42
N GLY A 196 20.60 7.15 4.74
CA GLY A 196 19.83 8.16 5.45
C GLY A 196 18.33 7.91 5.39
N GLN A 197 17.57 8.91 5.84
CA GLN A 197 16.11 8.87 5.89
C GLN A 197 15.48 9.66 4.73
N ASP A 198 14.31 9.21 4.31
CA ASP A 198 13.38 9.80 3.36
C ASP A 198 13.92 10.03 1.93
N ARG A 199 14.81 9.14 1.47
CA ARG A 199 15.52 9.30 0.18
C ARG A 199 15.14 8.29 -0.90
N LEU A 200 14.18 7.39 -0.68
CA LEU A 200 13.82 6.36 -1.67
C LEU A 200 13.44 6.97 -3.03
N LYS A 201 12.49 7.92 -3.04
CA LYS A 201 12.04 8.57 -4.27
C LYS A 201 13.17 9.32 -4.98
N LYS A 202 14.00 10.03 -4.21
CA LYS A 202 15.19 10.73 -4.75
C LYS A 202 16.14 9.72 -5.42
N ARG A 203 16.44 8.61 -4.75
CA ARG A 203 17.34 7.56 -5.26
C ARG A 203 16.81 6.93 -6.55
N LEU A 204 15.52 6.64 -6.63
CA LEU A 204 14.90 6.15 -7.86
C LEU A 204 15.01 7.18 -9.00
N ARG A 205 14.79 8.48 -8.72
CA ARG A 205 14.99 9.53 -9.73
C ARG A 205 16.45 9.66 -10.17
N ASP A 206 17.40 9.48 -9.27
CA ASP A 206 18.83 9.46 -9.61
C ASP A 206 19.17 8.32 -10.59
N HIS A 207 18.43 7.21 -10.57
CA HIS A 207 18.57 6.14 -11.55
C HIS A 207 17.86 6.44 -12.87
N PHE A 208 16.56 6.74 -12.83
CA PHE A 208 15.72 6.76 -14.02
C PHE A 208 15.56 8.13 -14.70
N VAL A 209 15.70 9.22 -13.94
CA VAL A 209 15.35 10.57 -14.40
C VAL A 209 16.60 11.42 -14.64
N LYS A 210 17.53 11.43 -13.68
CA LYS A 210 18.77 12.18 -13.82
C LYS A 210 19.76 11.42 -14.70
N GLU A 211 20.28 12.11 -15.69
CA GLU A 211 21.25 11.60 -16.66
C GLU A 211 22.66 11.90 -16.15
N ASP A 212 23.04 11.16 -15.12
CA ASP A 212 24.26 11.39 -14.34
C ASP A 212 24.78 10.07 -13.78
N ALA A 213 25.76 9.48 -14.48
CA ALA A 213 26.42 8.24 -14.10
C ALA A 213 27.30 8.38 -12.85
N ASP A 214 27.89 9.54 -12.60
CA ASP A 214 28.72 9.78 -11.41
C ASP A 214 27.84 9.87 -10.15
N GLY A 215 26.62 10.39 -10.27
CA GLY A 215 25.60 10.35 -9.22
C GLY A 215 24.94 8.98 -9.02
N SER A 216 25.14 8.05 -9.96
CA SER A 216 24.41 6.79 -10.02
C SER A 216 25.28 5.64 -10.51
N ILE A 217 25.88 4.91 -9.57
CA ILE A 217 26.69 3.71 -9.87
C ILE A 217 25.98 2.70 -10.77
N PHE A 218 24.64 2.63 -10.73
CA PHE A 218 23.88 1.77 -11.61
C PHE A 218 23.96 2.25 -13.08
N ARG A 219 23.79 3.55 -13.33
CA ARG A 219 23.99 4.14 -14.67
C ARG A 219 25.44 3.98 -15.13
N LYS A 220 26.41 4.23 -14.23
CA LYS A 220 27.83 4.00 -14.48
C LYS A 220 28.10 2.58 -14.96
N ASN A 221 27.54 1.57 -14.29
CA ASN A 221 27.67 0.15 -14.66
C ASN A 221 27.05 -0.20 -16.01
N ILE A 222 25.90 0.39 -16.36
CA ILE A 222 25.29 0.20 -17.68
C ILE A 222 26.17 0.84 -18.76
N GLY A 223 26.68 2.05 -18.52
CA GLY A 223 27.63 2.72 -19.41
C GLY A 223 28.90 1.90 -19.63
N ARG A 224 29.46 1.35 -18.54
CA ARG A 224 30.60 0.42 -18.60
C ARG A 224 30.32 -0.76 -19.53
N ALA A 225 29.16 -1.40 -19.40
CA ALA A 225 28.79 -2.53 -20.24
C ALA A 225 28.63 -2.13 -21.72
N PHE A 226 28.04 -0.96 -22.02
CA PHE A 226 27.92 -0.48 -23.41
C PHE A 226 29.28 -0.20 -24.05
N LEU A 227 30.19 0.47 -23.33
CA LEU A 227 31.52 0.80 -23.84
C LEU A 227 32.39 -0.45 -23.99
N ASN A 228 32.36 -1.36 -23.00
CA ASN A 228 33.13 -2.59 -23.05
C ASN A 228 32.66 -3.54 -24.16
N MET A 229 31.34 -3.62 -24.42
CA MET A 229 30.78 -4.41 -25.52
C MET A 229 31.34 -4.02 -26.90
N THR A 230 31.69 -2.75 -27.09
CA THR A 230 32.30 -2.25 -28.33
C THR A 230 33.81 -2.06 -28.24
N SER A 231 34.45 -2.45 -27.12
CA SER A 231 35.87 -2.18 -26.83
C SER A 231 36.23 -0.70 -26.99
N ASP A 232 35.33 0.19 -26.58
CA ASP A 232 35.51 1.64 -26.72
C ASP A 232 36.56 2.16 -25.70
N PRO A 233 37.64 2.81 -26.15
CA PRO A 233 38.69 3.32 -25.26
C PRO A 233 38.20 4.39 -24.30
N TYR A 234 37.06 5.04 -24.59
CA TYR A 234 36.44 6.01 -23.70
C TYR A 234 36.04 5.40 -22.35
N LEU A 235 35.97 4.07 -22.22
CA LEU A 235 35.80 3.38 -20.94
C LEU A 235 36.80 3.87 -19.87
N GLN A 236 38.04 4.18 -20.25
CA GLN A 236 39.04 4.67 -19.29
C GLN A 236 38.69 6.05 -18.72
N VAL A 237 38.16 6.94 -19.56
CA VAL A 237 37.67 8.27 -19.14
C VAL A 237 36.37 8.10 -18.34
N TRP A 238 35.49 7.21 -18.79
CA TRP A 238 34.25 6.88 -18.11
C TRP A 238 34.44 6.25 -16.74
N GLU A 239 35.61 5.76 -16.34
CA GLU A 239 35.84 5.28 -14.96
C GLU A 239 36.06 6.42 -13.94
N ILE A 240 36.45 7.59 -14.43
CA ILE A 240 36.76 8.76 -13.59
C ILE A 240 35.45 9.36 -13.05
N ASP A 241 35.45 9.79 -11.79
CA ASP A 241 34.31 10.40 -11.11
C ASP A 241 34.47 11.93 -11.11
N MET A 242 33.79 12.57 -12.06
CA MET A 242 33.91 14.01 -12.32
C MET A 242 33.20 14.88 -11.27
N HIS A 243 32.52 14.28 -10.28
CA HIS A 243 32.06 15.02 -9.10
C HIS A 243 33.18 15.30 -8.10
N LYS A 244 34.29 14.57 -8.16
CA LYS A 244 35.46 14.86 -7.34
C LYS A 244 36.25 16.01 -7.97
N SER A 245 36.35 17.11 -7.24
CA SER A 245 37.02 18.33 -7.69
C SER A 245 38.48 18.13 -8.11
N GLY A 246 39.19 17.18 -7.49
CA GLY A 246 40.54 16.78 -7.90
C GLY A 246 40.57 16.13 -9.28
N GLU A 247 39.78 15.07 -9.46
CA GLU A 247 39.70 14.32 -10.72
C GLU A 247 39.23 15.22 -11.87
N LYS A 248 38.22 16.07 -11.64
CA LYS A 248 37.73 17.03 -12.64
C LYS A 248 38.81 18.03 -13.08
N ARG A 249 39.63 18.52 -12.16
CA ARG A 249 40.72 19.46 -12.49
C ARG A 249 41.80 18.77 -13.33
N ASP A 250 42.15 17.53 -12.99
CA ASP A 250 43.27 16.82 -13.61
C ASP A 250 42.85 16.20 -14.97
N TYR A 251 41.62 15.72 -15.09
CA TYR A 251 41.16 14.93 -16.23
C TYR A 251 39.96 15.51 -16.98
N GLY A 252 39.37 16.63 -16.53
CA GLY A 252 38.17 17.19 -17.16
C GLY A 252 38.35 17.61 -18.62
N HIS A 253 39.59 17.82 -19.07
CA HIS A 253 39.92 18.10 -20.47
C HIS A 253 39.78 16.87 -21.39
N LEU A 254 39.67 15.67 -20.83
CA LEU A 254 39.46 14.41 -21.57
C LEU A 254 37.98 14.14 -21.86
N ILE A 255 37.06 14.93 -21.29
CA ILE A 255 35.62 14.76 -21.45
C ILE A 255 35.22 15.06 -22.90
N ASP A 256 34.60 14.07 -23.54
CA ASP A 256 33.83 14.27 -24.77
C ASP A 256 32.35 14.45 -24.39
N GLU A 257 31.93 15.71 -24.27
CA GLU A 257 30.57 16.08 -23.85
C GLU A 257 29.50 15.48 -24.78
N ARG A 258 29.80 15.36 -26.09
CA ARG A 258 28.85 14.82 -27.07
C ARG A 258 28.70 13.31 -26.90
N LEU A 259 29.82 12.61 -26.69
CA LEU A 259 29.82 11.18 -26.44
C LEU A 259 29.11 10.85 -25.12
N GLU A 260 29.42 11.57 -24.03
CA GLU A 260 28.78 11.36 -22.73
C GLU A 260 27.27 11.63 -22.78
N ALA A 261 26.83 12.72 -23.40
CA ALA A 261 25.41 13.00 -23.59
C ALA A 261 24.71 11.90 -24.41
N GLY A 262 25.36 11.40 -25.47
CA GLY A 262 24.84 10.29 -26.26
C GLY A 262 24.75 8.98 -25.48
N LEU A 263 25.77 8.67 -24.66
CA LEU A 263 25.80 7.47 -23.83
C LEU A 263 24.76 7.54 -22.71
N GLU A 264 24.63 8.67 -22.03
CA GLU A 264 23.61 8.92 -21.00
C GLU A 264 22.19 8.80 -21.56
N ALA A 265 21.93 9.34 -22.75
CA ALA A 265 20.63 9.18 -23.42
C ALA A 265 20.33 7.70 -23.72
N LYS A 266 21.34 6.95 -24.17
CA LYS A 266 21.22 5.49 -24.41
C LYS A 266 20.96 4.71 -23.11
N ILE A 267 21.64 5.06 -22.02
CA ILE A 267 21.40 4.47 -20.68
C ILE A 267 19.97 4.77 -20.22
N SER A 268 19.52 6.02 -20.36
CA SER A 268 18.14 6.43 -20.05
C SER A 268 17.11 5.64 -20.85
N GLN A 269 17.33 5.46 -22.15
CA GLN A 269 16.44 4.67 -23.00
C GLN A 269 16.38 3.22 -22.52
N TYR A 270 17.51 2.59 -22.25
CA TYR A 270 17.57 1.22 -21.73
C TYR A 270 16.81 1.08 -20.40
N LEU A 271 17.11 1.93 -19.41
CA LEU A 271 16.46 1.92 -18.11
C LEU A 271 14.94 2.10 -18.22
N ARG A 272 14.48 3.10 -18.98
CA ARG A 272 13.04 3.44 -19.06
C ARG A 272 12.22 2.44 -19.90
N SER A 273 12.86 1.73 -20.84
CA SER A 273 12.17 0.79 -21.74
C SER A 273 12.25 -0.67 -21.28
N SER A 274 13.29 -1.01 -20.51
CA SER A 274 13.61 -2.40 -20.18
C SER A 274 13.49 -2.69 -18.69
N ILE A 275 13.64 -1.69 -17.81
CA ILE A 275 13.61 -1.91 -16.36
C ILE A 275 12.26 -1.49 -15.77
N THR A 276 11.67 -2.40 -15.01
CA THR A 276 10.54 -2.15 -14.12
C THR A 276 10.93 -2.54 -12.70
N PHE A 277 10.18 -2.11 -11.68
CA PHE A 277 10.53 -2.41 -10.30
C PHE A 277 9.32 -2.57 -9.40
N VAL A 278 9.54 -3.12 -8.20
CA VAL A 278 8.61 -3.05 -7.07
C VAL A 278 9.34 -2.45 -5.90
N CYS A 279 8.60 -1.85 -4.97
CA CYS A 279 9.13 -1.33 -3.73
C CYS A 279 8.35 -1.90 -2.55
N PHE A 280 9.02 -2.04 -1.41
CA PHE A 280 8.38 -2.26 -0.12
C PHE A 280 9.05 -1.40 0.97
N PRO A 281 8.28 -0.91 1.95
CA PRO A 281 8.80 0.02 2.95
C PRO A 281 9.62 -0.70 4.02
N VAL A 282 10.71 -0.05 4.43
CA VAL A 282 11.59 -0.42 5.54
C VAL A 282 12.14 0.88 6.11
N ASP A 283 11.66 1.30 7.27
CA ASP A 283 11.95 2.62 7.82
C ASP A 283 13.35 2.68 8.44
N GLU A 284 13.70 1.69 9.26
CA GLU A 284 15.00 1.64 9.93
C GLU A 284 16.13 1.36 8.93
N GLU A 285 17.14 2.22 8.93
CA GLU A 285 18.25 2.15 7.96
C GLU A 285 19.09 0.89 8.12
N GLU A 286 19.38 0.49 9.36
CA GLU A 286 20.15 -0.71 9.63
C GLU A 286 19.44 -1.97 9.12
N GLU A 287 18.13 -2.11 9.42
CA GLU A 287 17.31 -3.20 8.90
C GLU A 287 17.30 -3.19 7.37
N ARG A 288 17.14 -2.02 6.77
CA ARG A 288 17.06 -1.86 5.32
C ARG A 288 18.35 -2.27 4.61
N LEU A 289 19.51 -1.87 5.13
CA LEU A 289 20.81 -2.27 4.58
C LEU A 289 21.06 -3.77 4.78
N ARG A 290 20.69 -4.32 5.94
CA ARG A 290 20.81 -5.76 6.22
C ARG A 290 19.96 -6.59 5.27
N LEU A 291 18.71 -6.21 5.06
CA LEU A 291 17.80 -6.92 4.15
C LEU A 291 18.21 -6.76 2.68
N GLU A 292 18.71 -5.59 2.26
CA GLU A 292 19.27 -5.40 0.92
C GLU A 292 20.44 -6.38 0.68
N GLU A 293 21.43 -6.41 1.57
CA GLU A 293 22.56 -7.34 1.48
C GLU A 293 22.09 -8.80 1.48
N GLY A 294 21.18 -9.14 2.40
CA GLY A 294 20.66 -10.50 2.53
C GLY A 294 19.98 -11.00 1.25
N ILE A 295 19.13 -10.17 0.62
CA ILE A 295 18.47 -10.51 -0.64
C ILE A 295 19.54 -10.72 -1.73
N ILE A 296 20.51 -9.80 -1.87
CA ILE A 296 21.58 -9.91 -2.88
C ILE A 296 22.37 -11.20 -2.71
N ALA A 297 22.86 -11.49 -1.50
CA ALA A 297 23.64 -12.68 -1.19
C ALA A 297 22.84 -13.98 -1.41
N THR A 298 21.55 -13.97 -1.06
CA THR A 298 20.66 -15.13 -1.26
C THR A 298 20.49 -15.47 -2.74
N LEU A 299 20.31 -14.44 -3.58
CA LEU A 299 20.20 -14.61 -5.02
C LEU A 299 21.52 -15.12 -5.62
N ASN A 300 22.63 -14.43 -5.32
CA ASN A 300 23.94 -14.71 -5.91
C ASN A 300 24.46 -16.13 -5.59
N ARG A 301 24.19 -16.65 -4.39
CA ARG A 301 24.68 -17.98 -3.98
C ARG A 301 23.83 -19.15 -4.49
N HIS A 302 22.70 -18.87 -5.14
CA HIS A 302 21.80 -19.94 -5.56
C HIS A 302 22.25 -20.54 -6.91
N PRO A 303 22.51 -21.86 -7.00
CA PRO A 303 23.14 -22.45 -8.19
C PRO A 303 22.36 -22.28 -9.50
N SER A 304 21.03 -22.16 -9.42
CA SER A 304 20.18 -21.97 -10.60
C SER A 304 19.95 -20.49 -10.96
N PHE A 305 20.41 -19.56 -10.13
CA PHE A 305 20.22 -18.14 -10.39
C PHE A 305 21.32 -17.62 -11.30
N GLY A 306 20.93 -17.09 -12.45
CA GLY A 306 21.84 -16.53 -13.44
C GLY A 306 21.09 -15.77 -14.53
N PRO A 307 21.81 -14.98 -15.34
CA PRO A 307 21.22 -14.20 -16.42
C PRO A 307 20.93 -15.06 -17.66
N SER A 308 20.13 -14.53 -18.59
CA SER A 308 20.09 -15.11 -19.94
C SER A 308 21.38 -14.79 -20.71
N ASN A 309 21.66 -15.55 -21.77
CA ASN A 309 22.85 -15.36 -22.61
C ASN A 309 22.88 -13.99 -23.33
N ASN A 310 21.76 -13.29 -23.40
CA ASN A 310 21.64 -11.99 -24.09
C ASN A 310 21.60 -10.81 -23.12
N TRP A 311 21.76 -11.05 -21.82
CA TRP A 311 21.72 -9.99 -20.82
C TRP A 311 22.90 -9.02 -20.99
N LEU A 312 22.61 -7.72 -21.06
CA LEU A 312 23.63 -6.68 -21.28
C LEU A 312 24.75 -6.75 -20.22
N GLY A 313 24.42 -7.09 -18.98
CA GLY A 313 25.36 -7.16 -17.87
C GLY A 313 26.49 -8.18 -18.04
N LEU A 314 26.34 -9.17 -18.94
CA LEU A 314 27.43 -10.08 -19.31
C LEU A 314 28.62 -9.36 -19.97
N ASN A 315 28.39 -8.19 -20.57
CA ASN A 315 29.44 -7.35 -21.14
C ASN A 315 30.07 -6.41 -20.10
N SER A 316 29.72 -6.50 -18.82
CA SER A 316 30.32 -5.63 -17.81
C SER A 316 31.83 -5.94 -17.65
N PRO A 317 32.71 -4.92 -17.64
CA PRO A 317 34.11 -5.10 -17.29
C PRO A 317 34.31 -5.37 -15.79
N VAL A 318 33.24 -5.34 -14.99
CA VAL A 318 33.24 -5.68 -13.56
C VAL A 318 32.85 -7.16 -13.42
N PRO A 319 33.81 -8.07 -13.14
CA PRO A 319 33.55 -9.51 -13.12
C PRO A 319 32.43 -9.93 -12.16
N GLU A 320 32.28 -9.21 -11.05
CA GLU A 320 31.24 -9.45 -10.06
C GLU A 320 29.83 -9.26 -10.63
N ILE A 321 29.64 -8.27 -11.52
CA ILE A 321 28.34 -8.02 -12.17
C ILE A 321 28.06 -9.07 -13.24
N ALA A 322 29.05 -9.35 -14.10
CA ALA A 322 28.92 -10.33 -15.16
C ALA A 322 28.69 -11.75 -14.60
N GLY A 323 29.40 -12.11 -13.53
CA GLY A 323 29.34 -13.43 -12.91
C GLY A 323 28.08 -13.67 -12.07
N SER A 324 27.59 -12.67 -11.33
CA SER A 324 26.41 -12.81 -10.47
C SER A 324 25.07 -12.74 -11.20
N GLY A 325 25.06 -12.19 -12.41
CA GLY A 325 23.80 -11.86 -13.10
C GLY A 325 23.06 -10.68 -12.47
N LEU A 326 23.67 -9.93 -11.53
CA LEU A 326 23.06 -8.78 -10.88
C LEU A 326 23.81 -7.50 -11.23
N TRP A 327 23.08 -6.39 -11.37
CA TRP A 327 23.67 -5.05 -11.45
C TRP A 327 24.23 -4.54 -10.12
N ASN A 328 24.36 -5.42 -9.12
CA ASN A 328 24.96 -5.18 -7.81
C ASN A 328 26.41 -5.65 -7.84
N LYS A 329 27.34 -4.79 -7.39
CA LYS A 329 28.72 -5.18 -7.10
C LYS A 329 28.90 -5.55 -5.62
N GLN A 330 28.29 -4.76 -4.74
CA GLN A 330 28.35 -4.94 -3.29
C GLN A 330 27.24 -5.89 -2.81
N GLY A 331 27.50 -6.59 -1.70
CA GLY A 331 26.56 -7.50 -1.04
C GLY A 331 26.51 -8.92 -1.60
N LEU A 332 27.21 -9.21 -2.70
CA LEU A 332 27.22 -10.53 -3.35
C LEU A 332 27.75 -11.65 -2.45
N ASP A 333 28.80 -11.36 -1.69
CA ASP A 333 29.43 -12.29 -0.75
C ASP A 333 28.91 -12.16 0.69
N GLY A 334 27.90 -11.31 0.90
CA GLY A 334 27.29 -11.05 2.20
C GLY A 334 26.58 -12.27 2.79
N GLN A 335 25.97 -12.10 3.96
CA GLN A 335 25.23 -13.19 4.61
C GLN A 335 23.85 -13.38 3.96
N PRO A 336 23.51 -14.55 3.41
CA PRO A 336 22.17 -14.85 2.93
C PRO A 336 21.11 -14.64 4.01
N LEU A 337 19.85 -14.52 3.58
CA LEU A 337 18.73 -14.35 4.49
C LEU A 337 18.56 -15.60 5.36
N SER A 338 18.38 -15.38 6.66
CA SER A 338 17.80 -16.36 7.57
C SER A 338 16.31 -16.53 7.31
N ASP A 339 15.71 -17.60 7.84
CA ASP A 339 14.27 -17.84 7.67
C ASP A 339 13.43 -16.74 8.33
N ASN A 340 13.88 -16.22 9.47
CA ASN A 340 13.25 -15.07 10.14
C ASN A 340 13.28 -13.81 9.27
N GLU A 341 14.37 -13.56 8.55
CA GLU A 341 14.46 -12.40 7.66
C GLU A 341 13.59 -12.56 6.41
N VAL A 342 13.44 -13.79 5.90
CA VAL A 342 12.47 -14.07 4.83
C VAL A 342 11.04 -13.78 5.30
N GLU A 343 10.67 -14.25 6.49
CA GLU A 343 9.36 -13.95 7.08
C GLU A 343 9.18 -12.46 7.35
N ARG A 344 10.24 -11.76 7.77
CA ARG A 344 10.23 -10.30 7.93
C ARG A 344 10.01 -9.57 6.61
N ILE A 345 10.66 -9.99 5.52
CA ILE A 345 10.43 -9.42 4.18
C ILE A 345 9.00 -9.67 3.71
N LYS A 346 8.47 -10.89 3.88
CA LYS A 346 7.06 -11.20 3.57
C LYS A 346 6.13 -10.27 4.34
N TRP A 347 6.39 -10.04 5.61
CA TRP A 347 5.61 -9.13 6.44
C TRP A 347 5.67 -7.68 5.94
N LEU A 348 6.86 -7.14 5.70
CA LEU A 348 7.07 -5.78 5.20
C LEU A 348 6.39 -5.56 3.85
N ALA A 349 6.45 -6.54 2.96
CA ALA A 349 5.78 -6.50 1.66
C ALA A 349 4.24 -6.51 1.74
N ARG A 350 3.66 -7.07 2.82
CA ARG A 350 2.21 -7.22 3.01
C ARG A 350 1.59 -6.10 3.83
N PHE A 351 2.24 -5.76 4.94
CA PHE A 351 1.74 -4.86 5.98
C PHE A 351 2.55 -3.58 6.12
N GLY A 352 3.77 -3.53 5.55
CA GLY A 352 4.67 -2.40 5.76
C GLY A 352 4.12 -1.06 5.25
N ASN A 353 3.14 -1.07 4.34
CA ASN A 353 2.48 0.15 3.85
C ASN A 353 1.55 0.81 4.88
N ASP A 354 1.20 0.11 5.97
CA ASP A 354 0.16 0.54 6.91
C ASP A 354 0.69 1.32 8.12
N SER A 355 1.99 1.31 8.40
CA SER A 355 2.60 2.06 9.50
C SER A 355 2.42 3.58 9.38
N TYR A 356 2.04 4.08 8.18
CA TYR A 356 1.82 5.51 7.91
C TYR A 356 0.36 5.98 7.92
N ARG A 357 -0.61 5.17 8.37
CA ARG A 357 -1.96 5.69 8.73
C ARG A 357 -1.98 6.27 10.14
N ASN A 358 -1.05 7.19 10.42
CA ASN A 358 -1.16 8.14 11.53
C ASN A 358 -2.30 9.13 11.26
N ASN A 359 -3.55 8.70 11.46
CA ASN A 359 -4.69 9.61 11.54
C ASN A 359 -5.17 9.70 12.99
N ALA A 360 -4.48 10.53 13.78
CA ALA A 360 -5.01 11.05 15.05
C ALA A 360 -6.43 11.66 14.89
N VAL A 361 -6.76 12.15 13.69
CA VAL A 361 -8.07 12.69 13.32
C VAL A 361 -9.15 11.60 13.14
N HIS A 362 -8.79 10.40 12.69
CA HIS A 362 -9.74 9.27 12.58
C HIS A 362 -9.90 8.55 13.93
N ARG A 363 -8.80 8.42 14.69
CA ARG A 363 -8.77 7.88 16.08
C ARG A 363 -9.75 8.60 17.01
N ALA A 364 -9.76 9.95 17.00
CA ALA A 364 -10.69 10.73 17.84
C ALA A 364 -12.17 10.58 17.43
N ARG A 365 -12.45 10.24 16.16
CA ARG A 365 -13.81 10.10 15.62
C ARG A 365 -14.37 8.69 15.87
N VAL A 366 -13.52 7.67 15.76
CA VAL A 366 -13.87 6.26 16.01
C VAL A 366 -14.05 6.00 17.50
N GLN A 367 -13.17 6.51 18.37
CA GLN A 367 -13.33 6.36 19.82
C GLN A 367 -14.61 7.03 20.35
N ARG A 368 -14.98 8.19 19.78
CA ARG A 368 -16.26 8.85 20.08
C ARG A 368 -17.47 8.04 19.63
N ALA A 369 -17.42 7.41 18.45
CA ALA A 369 -18.52 6.60 17.93
C ALA A 369 -18.71 5.31 18.74
N VAL A 370 -17.63 4.64 19.12
CA VAL A 370 -17.67 3.42 19.96
C VAL A 370 -18.19 3.75 21.36
N ASN A 371 -17.73 4.84 21.99
CA ASN A 371 -18.21 5.26 23.32
C ASN A 371 -19.68 5.70 23.33
N LEU A 372 -20.18 6.30 22.23
CA LEU A 372 -21.60 6.67 22.09
C LEU A 372 -22.52 5.45 21.96
N VAL A 373 -22.04 4.35 21.38
CA VAL A 373 -22.83 3.12 21.17
C VAL A 373 -22.82 2.23 22.41
N ILE A 374 -21.71 2.15 23.16
CA ILE A 374 -21.63 1.38 24.41
C ILE A 374 -22.55 1.97 25.50
N THR A 375 -22.77 3.28 25.49
CA THR A 375 -23.58 3.98 26.51
C THR A 375 -25.08 4.03 26.20
N THR A 376 -25.52 3.66 25.00
CA THR A 376 -26.93 3.78 24.58
C THR A 376 -27.48 2.47 24.02
N GLY A 377 -27.51 1.43 24.86
CA GLY A 377 -28.36 0.28 24.62
C GLY A 377 -29.84 0.63 24.80
N LYS A 378 -30.51 1.17 23.77
CA LYS A 378 -31.96 1.06 23.51
C LYS A 378 -32.31 1.60 22.09
N PRO A 379 -33.42 1.14 21.48
CA PRO A 379 -33.67 1.29 20.03
C PRO A 379 -33.87 2.75 19.62
N TYR A 380 -33.21 3.15 18.53
CA TYR A 380 -33.28 4.53 18.01
C TYR A 380 -34.62 4.78 17.33
N ASP A 381 -35.47 5.52 18.02
CA ASP A 381 -36.71 6.09 17.50
C ASP A 381 -36.42 7.32 16.63
N SER A 382 -37.25 7.53 15.62
CA SER A 382 -37.02 8.50 14.54
C SER A 382 -37.46 9.91 14.92
N GLU A 383 -36.55 10.76 15.42
CA GLU A 383 -36.83 12.20 15.53
C GLU A 383 -36.21 13.00 14.37
N ARG A 384 -37.08 13.72 13.63
CA ARG A 384 -36.71 14.64 12.55
C ARG A 384 -35.98 15.86 13.13
N LYS A 385 -34.75 16.12 12.65
CA LYS A 385 -33.99 17.33 13.03
C LYS A 385 -34.62 18.62 12.47
N THR A 386 -34.72 19.63 13.32
CA THR A 386 -35.43 20.91 13.13
C THR A 386 -34.49 22.05 12.71
N ALA A 387 -35.04 23.25 12.44
CA ALA A 387 -34.24 24.45 12.19
C ALA A 387 -33.36 24.83 13.40
N ASP A 388 -33.86 24.60 14.62
CA ASP A 388 -33.14 24.93 15.84
C ASP A 388 -31.97 23.99 16.07
N ASP A 389 -32.06 22.73 15.64
CA ASP A 389 -30.92 21.82 15.63
C ASP A 389 -29.77 22.35 14.75
N VAL A 390 -30.09 22.95 13.61
CA VAL A 390 -29.08 23.57 12.72
C VAL A 390 -28.46 24.80 13.37
N ARG A 391 -29.27 25.67 14.00
CA ARG A 391 -28.77 26.86 14.71
C ARG A 391 -27.84 26.47 15.86
N ASN A 392 -28.31 25.57 16.72
CA ASN A 392 -27.56 25.08 17.87
C ASN A 392 -26.26 24.40 17.45
N TYR A 393 -26.27 23.71 16.31
CA TYR A 393 -25.09 23.07 15.75
C TYR A 393 -24.06 24.08 15.23
N ILE A 394 -24.48 25.11 14.50
CA ILE A 394 -23.59 26.19 14.05
C ILE A 394 -23.04 26.94 15.27
N ASP A 395 -23.87 27.26 16.27
CA ASP A 395 -23.44 27.93 17.51
C ASP A 395 -22.43 27.10 18.32
N LYS A 396 -22.57 25.78 18.29
CA LYS A 396 -21.59 24.89 18.88
C LYS A 396 -20.25 24.98 18.14
N LEU A 397 -20.25 24.95 16.81
CA LEU A 397 -19.02 25.04 16.00
C LEU A 397 -18.29 26.37 16.22
N LEU A 398 -19.02 27.49 16.24
CA LEU A 398 -18.45 28.81 16.49
C LEU A 398 -17.81 28.90 17.90
N ARG A 399 -18.50 28.39 18.94
CA ARG A 399 -17.97 28.37 20.31
C ARG A 399 -16.75 27.47 20.45
N GLU A 400 -16.75 26.31 19.80
CA GLU A 400 -15.61 25.39 19.83
C GLU A 400 -14.37 26.01 19.16
N ALA A 401 -14.53 26.66 18.02
CA ALA A 401 -13.44 27.35 17.34
C ALA A 401 -12.91 28.53 18.16
N LYS A 402 -13.80 29.32 18.79
CA LYS A 402 -13.40 30.42 19.68
C LYS A 402 -12.59 29.91 20.89
N ARG A 403 -12.99 28.79 21.49
CA ARG A 403 -12.24 28.16 22.59
C ARG A 403 -10.88 27.61 22.17
N ARG A 404 -10.69 27.29 20.88
CA ARG A 404 -9.38 26.89 20.32
C ARG A 404 -8.50 28.08 19.96
N GLY A 405 -8.97 29.32 20.13
CA GLY A 405 -8.22 30.54 19.81
C GLY A 405 -8.10 30.80 18.31
N GLU A 406 -9.05 30.30 17.50
CA GLU A 406 -9.08 30.59 16.06
C GLU A 406 -9.64 31.98 15.80
N ASP A 407 -9.03 32.73 14.86
CA ASP A 407 -9.51 34.06 14.44
C ASP A 407 -10.80 33.98 13.59
N TYR A 408 -11.01 32.85 12.91
CA TYR A 408 -12.18 32.60 12.09
C TYR A 408 -12.41 31.09 11.89
N ILE A 409 -13.62 30.72 11.48
CA ILE A 409 -13.96 29.37 11.02
C ILE A 409 -14.71 29.42 9.69
N ASP A 410 -14.34 28.53 8.77
CA ASP A 410 -15.04 28.33 7.50
C ASP A 410 -16.05 27.18 7.63
N LEU A 411 -17.34 27.45 7.43
CA LEU A 411 -18.39 26.43 7.44
C LEU A 411 -18.93 26.18 6.03
N VAL A 412 -19.18 24.91 5.72
CA VAL A 412 -19.76 24.46 4.44
C VAL A 412 -21.15 23.85 4.68
N SER A 413 -22.14 24.27 3.90
CA SER A 413 -23.55 23.84 4.05
C SER A 413 -23.74 22.33 3.91
N GLY A 414 -23.02 21.68 2.99
CA GLY A 414 -23.03 20.24 2.78
C GLY A 414 -22.55 19.45 4.00
N ASP A 415 -21.53 19.96 4.69
CA ASP A 415 -20.98 19.32 5.89
C ASP A 415 -21.95 19.41 7.06
N ILE A 416 -22.56 20.59 7.27
CA ILE A 416 -23.61 20.78 8.29
C ILE A 416 -24.80 19.85 8.01
N HIS A 417 -25.28 19.80 6.77
CA HIS A 417 -26.40 18.95 6.37
C HIS A 417 -26.09 17.45 6.55
N LYS A 418 -24.88 17.02 6.19
CA LYS A 418 -24.41 15.64 6.35
C LYS A 418 -24.25 15.27 7.83
N GLN A 419 -23.73 16.18 8.64
CA GLN A 419 -23.44 15.93 10.05
C GLN A 419 -24.69 15.92 10.92
N LEU A 420 -25.73 16.67 10.54
CA LEU A 420 -27.05 16.61 11.17
C LEU A 420 -27.95 15.50 10.62
N GLY A 421 -27.48 14.73 9.63
CA GLY A 421 -28.26 13.64 9.03
C GLY A 421 -29.57 14.10 8.40
N MET A 422 -29.65 15.37 7.97
CA MET A 422 -30.86 15.93 7.39
C MET A 422 -31.11 15.35 5.99
N LYS A 423 -32.39 15.17 5.62
CA LYS A 423 -32.80 14.75 4.28
C LYS A 423 -33.66 15.86 3.64
N ASN A 424 -33.35 16.24 2.40
CA ASN A 424 -34.13 17.21 1.62
C ASN A 424 -34.34 18.58 2.29
N ARG A 425 -33.37 19.07 3.08
CA ARG A 425 -33.46 20.34 3.83
C ARG A 425 -32.30 21.30 3.56
N MET A 426 -31.57 21.12 2.46
CA MET A 426 -30.44 21.99 2.09
C MET A 426 -30.78 23.50 2.09
N PRO A 427 -31.94 23.95 1.55
CA PRO A 427 -32.31 25.37 1.62
C PRO A 427 -32.42 25.92 3.04
N GLN A 428 -32.85 25.08 4.00
CA GLN A 428 -32.99 25.46 5.39
C GLN A 428 -31.62 25.67 6.05
N VAL A 429 -30.66 24.78 5.76
CA VAL A 429 -29.28 24.90 6.24
C VAL A 429 -28.60 26.15 5.68
N CYS A 430 -28.71 26.38 4.36
CA CYS A 430 -28.11 27.55 3.71
C CYS A 430 -28.68 28.86 4.28
N ARG A 431 -30.02 28.95 4.42
CA ARG A 431 -30.68 30.12 5.01
C ARG A 431 -30.14 30.42 6.42
N ILE A 432 -30.03 29.41 7.27
CA ILE A 432 -29.55 29.58 8.64
C ILE A 432 -28.08 30.02 8.66
N MET A 433 -27.24 29.49 7.77
CA MET A 433 -25.86 29.96 7.65
C MET A 433 -25.78 31.46 7.35
N TYR A 434 -26.60 31.97 6.43
CA TYR A 434 -26.67 33.41 6.18
C TYR A 434 -27.24 34.19 7.38
N GLU A 435 -28.27 33.67 8.07
CA GLU A 435 -28.83 34.30 9.27
C GLU A 435 -27.82 34.45 10.41
N LYS A 436 -26.81 33.57 10.49
CA LYS A 436 -25.79 33.59 11.56
C LYS A 436 -24.63 34.55 11.27
N MET A 437 -24.58 35.17 10.09
CA MET A 437 -23.50 36.09 9.74
C MET A 437 -23.60 37.38 10.56
N GLN A 438 -22.44 37.89 10.99
CA GLN A 438 -22.27 39.18 11.65
C GLN A 438 -21.51 40.16 10.76
N ALA A 439 -21.49 41.44 11.15
CA ALA A 439 -20.75 42.47 10.44
C ALA A 439 -19.24 42.16 10.42
N GLY A 440 -18.73 41.80 9.25
CA GLY A 440 -17.33 41.42 9.00
C GLY A 440 -17.14 40.00 8.44
N ASP A 441 -18.17 39.15 8.53
CA ASP A 441 -18.14 37.79 7.98
C ASP A 441 -18.13 37.79 6.45
N LYS A 442 -17.51 36.77 5.84
CA LYS A 442 -17.29 36.70 4.39
C LYS A 442 -17.90 35.45 3.78
N VAL A 443 -18.71 35.61 2.74
CA VAL A 443 -19.12 34.48 1.89
C VAL A 443 -17.95 34.15 0.96
N ILE A 444 -17.32 33.00 1.17
CA ILE A 444 -16.14 32.55 0.41
C ILE A 444 -16.56 31.89 -0.90
N HIS A 445 -17.67 31.15 -0.89
CA HIS A 445 -18.22 30.51 -2.08
C HIS A 445 -19.73 30.41 -1.99
N THR A 446 -20.44 30.81 -3.05
CA THR A 446 -21.90 30.68 -3.15
C THR A 446 -22.30 30.34 -4.58
N THR A 447 -23.44 29.67 -4.74
CA THR A 447 -24.07 29.44 -6.06
C THR A 447 -25.04 30.59 -6.37
N PRO A 448 -25.42 30.81 -7.65
CA PRO A 448 -26.40 31.84 -8.02
C PRO A 448 -27.74 31.73 -7.26
N SER A 449 -28.13 30.50 -6.89
CA SER A 449 -29.35 30.22 -6.12
C SER A 449 -29.24 30.53 -4.61
N GLY A 450 -28.04 30.72 -4.07
CA GLY A 450 -27.76 30.80 -2.63
C GLY A 450 -28.15 29.54 -1.83
N LYS A 451 -28.48 28.44 -2.52
CA LYS A 451 -29.06 27.22 -1.94
C LYS A 451 -28.38 26.00 -2.58
N SER A 452 -27.23 25.61 -2.04
CA SER A 452 -26.41 24.49 -2.52
C SER A 452 -25.71 23.81 -1.35
N SER A 453 -25.23 22.58 -1.55
CA SER A 453 -24.36 21.85 -0.61
C SER A 453 -22.93 22.42 -0.53
N THR A 454 -22.60 23.38 -1.40
CA THR A 454 -21.26 23.95 -1.55
C THR A 454 -21.14 25.37 -1.02
N ILE A 455 -22.17 25.92 -0.36
CA ILE A 455 -22.11 27.27 0.21
C ILE A 455 -21.06 27.27 1.32
N LYS A 456 -20.07 28.16 1.22
CA LYS A 456 -18.97 28.30 2.18
C LYS A 456 -18.96 29.73 2.74
N ILE A 457 -19.08 29.85 4.06
CA ILE A 457 -19.06 31.14 4.76
C ILE A 457 -17.96 31.10 5.83
N ARG A 458 -17.16 32.17 5.87
CA ARG A 458 -16.17 32.46 6.89
C ARG A 458 -16.79 33.32 7.97
N TYR A 459 -16.83 32.80 9.19
CA TYR A 459 -17.27 33.51 10.38
C TYR A 459 -16.04 33.93 11.19
N TYR A 460 -15.85 35.23 11.38
CA TYR A 460 -14.79 35.77 12.21
C TYR A 460 -15.19 35.71 13.68
N LEU A 461 -14.29 35.18 14.52
CA LEU A 461 -14.56 34.87 15.92
C LEU A 461 -14.00 35.99 16.79
N LYS A 462 -14.75 37.09 16.93
CA LYS A 462 -14.44 38.16 17.89
C LYS A 462 -14.75 37.73 19.31
#